data_AF-A0A9J6EN36-F1
#
_entry.id   AF-A0A9J6EN36-F1
#
_cell.length_a   1.000
_cell.length_b   1.000
_cell.length_c   1.000
_cell.angle_alpha   90.00
_cell.angle_beta   90.00
_cell.angle_gamma   90.00
#
_symmetry.space_group_name_H-M   'P 1'
#
loop_
_entity.id
_entity.type
_entity.pdbx_description
1 polymer ?
#
loop_
_entity_poly.entity_id
_entity_poly.type
_entity_poly.pdbx_seq_one_letter_code
_entity_poly.pdbx_strand_id
1 'polypeptide(L)'
;MSATHYEDYKAAHRVHCPGTTNTGGRTTSGPVAPSLVDYFPQAAGDGLKVVWEHAVNSRQRLAMALRGPGMVIEGDVSMGASGRYPVPVMAHPPIAAAFGGGGGNGDLTLDEWLHELALCGMAKGVKLDFKSTEVVEPACRILARYIDKLQGPVVLNADVLPGPDCAAVPPVDAWTFLTLCRTRFPRSIISLGWTTQEGSCLKMGYTREMVESMGALVREYNLGQPVSFPVWLPLARRSLGDLQRLLAQVPRSSLTVFARRGEPWAAALPDLAALRSSFSPSLVYYDLPHDLLQAFLPLC
;
A
#
# COMPACT_ATOMS: atom_id res chain seq x y z
N MET A 1 -1.88 -17.63 -50.01
CA MET A 1 -0.71 -16.76 -49.76
C MET A 1 0.20 -17.54 -48.82
N SER A 2 1.33 -18.04 -49.32
CA SER A 2 2.13 -19.08 -48.66
C SER A 2 3.02 -18.52 -47.56
N ALA A 3 3.27 -19.35 -46.54
CA ALA A 3 4.09 -19.10 -45.35
C ALA A 3 5.57 -18.71 -45.63
N THR A 4 5.97 -18.66 -46.90
CA THR A 4 7.31 -18.27 -47.34
C THR A 4 7.52 -16.75 -47.42
N HIS A 5 6.45 -15.94 -47.49
CA HIS A 5 6.60 -14.47 -47.60
C HIS A 5 6.68 -13.72 -46.25
N TYR A 6 6.44 -14.39 -45.12
CA TYR A 6 6.48 -13.76 -43.79
C TYR A 6 7.86 -13.87 -43.11
N GLU A 7 8.63 -14.90 -43.44
CA GLU A 7 9.99 -15.10 -42.91
C GLU A 7 11.03 -14.21 -43.61
N ASP A 8 10.83 -13.89 -44.88
CA ASP A 8 11.73 -12.97 -45.63
C ASP A 8 11.62 -11.51 -45.14
N TYR A 9 10.47 -11.11 -44.60
CA TYR A 9 10.30 -9.77 -44.00
C TYR A 9 11.08 -9.60 -42.68
N LYS A 10 11.32 -10.70 -41.95
CA LYS A 10 12.12 -10.69 -40.70
C LYS A 10 13.63 -10.70 -40.95
N ALA A 11 14.08 -11.15 -42.13
CA ALA A 11 15.50 -11.20 -42.47
C ALA A 11 16.08 -9.81 -42.85
N ALA A 12 15.26 -8.91 -43.40
CA ALA A 12 15.72 -7.61 -43.93
C ALA A 12 15.90 -6.49 -42.87
N HIS A 13 15.51 -6.71 -41.61
CA HIS A 13 15.52 -5.67 -40.55
C HIS A 13 16.30 -6.06 -39.29
N ARG A 14 17.29 -6.95 -39.40
CA ARG A 14 18.25 -7.21 -38.31
C ARG A 14 19.20 -6.02 -38.14
N VAL A 15 18.96 -5.22 -37.10
CA VAL A 15 19.96 -4.29 -36.55
C VAL A 15 21.09 -5.13 -35.97
N HIS A 16 22.29 -4.93 -36.51
CA HIS A 16 23.53 -5.61 -36.11
C HIS A 16 24.05 -4.97 -34.82
N CYS A 17 24.05 -5.70 -33.71
CA CYS A 17 24.81 -5.35 -32.52
C CYS A 17 26.07 -6.24 -32.45
N PRO A 18 27.29 -5.68 -32.29
CA PRO A 18 28.51 -6.46 -32.32
C PRO A 18 28.61 -7.37 -31.09
N GLY A 19 29.06 -8.59 -31.33
CA GLY A 19 29.20 -9.62 -30.30
C GLY A 19 30.27 -9.31 -29.28
N THR A 20 29.97 -9.60 -28.02
CA THR A 20 30.95 -9.66 -26.93
C THR A 20 31.22 -11.12 -26.58
N THR A 21 32.47 -11.49 -26.72
CA THR A 21 33.06 -12.77 -26.30
C THR A 21 32.85 -12.99 -24.80
N ASN A 22 32.44 -14.21 -24.46
CA ASN A 22 32.09 -14.66 -23.14
C ASN A 22 33.34 -15.00 -22.33
N THR A 23 33.67 -14.19 -21.32
CA THR A 23 34.52 -14.58 -20.18
C THR A 23 34.05 -13.85 -18.93
N GLY A 24 33.60 -14.61 -17.92
CA GLY A 24 33.38 -14.12 -16.57
C GLY A 24 31.97 -14.38 -16.05
N GLY A 25 31.85 -15.31 -15.09
CA GLY A 25 30.61 -15.59 -14.39
C GLY A 25 30.02 -14.34 -13.75
N ARG A 26 28.77 -14.01 -14.13
CA ARG A 26 27.93 -13.06 -13.42
C ARG A 26 26.65 -13.76 -13.00
N THR A 27 26.46 -13.84 -11.70
CA THR A 27 25.15 -14.09 -11.07
C THR A 27 24.16 -13.07 -11.62
N THR A 28 23.16 -13.53 -12.36
CA THR A 28 22.08 -12.70 -12.89
C THR A 28 21.09 -12.38 -11.76
N SER A 29 21.35 -11.31 -11.00
CA SER A 29 20.28 -10.65 -10.25
C SER A 29 19.48 -9.82 -11.25
N GLY A 30 18.23 -10.21 -11.53
CA GLY A 30 17.30 -9.35 -12.28
C GLY A 30 17.11 -7.99 -11.59
N PRO A 31 16.48 -7.01 -12.27
CA PRO A 31 16.26 -5.69 -11.69
C PRO A 31 15.49 -5.79 -10.38
N VAL A 32 16.03 -5.18 -9.33
CA VAL A 32 15.42 -5.10 -8.00
C VAL A 32 14.10 -4.34 -8.13
N ALA A 33 13.00 -4.90 -7.65
CA ALA A 33 11.71 -4.20 -7.72
C ALA A 33 11.77 -2.87 -6.91
N PRO A 34 11.31 -1.75 -7.49
CA PRO A 34 11.40 -0.42 -6.88
C PRO A 34 10.60 -0.30 -5.59
N SER A 35 11.07 0.52 -4.66
CA SER A 35 10.32 0.96 -3.48
C SER A 35 9.31 2.06 -3.86
N LEU A 36 8.39 2.43 -2.96
CA LEU A 36 7.33 3.38 -3.28
C LEU A 36 7.87 4.75 -3.72
N VAL A 37 8.92 5.27 -3.06
CA VAL A 37 9.52 6.57 -3.40
C VAL A 37 10.14 6.59 -4.80
N ASP A 38 10.60 5.45 -5.30
CA ASP A 38 11.26 5.35 -6.61
C ASP A 38 10.28 5.57 -7.78
N TYR A 39 8.97 5.40 -7.54
CA TYR A 39 7.93 5.72 -8.51
C TYR A 39 7.67 7.23 -8.65
N PHE A 40 8.19 8.04 -7.74
CA PHE A 40 7.92 9.47 -7.66
C PHE A 40 9.23 10.29 -7.65
N PRO A 41 9.87 10.51 -8.81
CA PRO A 41 11.14 11.23 -8.89
C PRO A 41 11.13 12.61 -8.22
N GLN A 42 9.98 13.30 -8.24
CA GLN A 42 9.76 14.59 -7.57
C GLN A 42 9.91 14.54 -6.05
N ALA A 43 9.79 13.35 -5.43
CA ALA A 43 10.03 13.16 -4.00
C ALA A 43 11.53 13.15 -3.66
N ALA A 44 12.43 13.05 -4.65
CA ALA A 44 13.88 13.10 -4.45
C ALA A 44 14.40 12.15 -3.36
N GLY A 45 13.82 10.95 -3.27
CA GLY A 45 14.19 9.95 -2.27
C GLY A 45 13.70 10.22 -0.85
N ASP A 46 12.81 11.19 -0.63
CA ASP A 46 12.23 11.52 0.68
C ASP A 46 10.75 11.12 0.74
N GLY A 47 10.43 10.14 1.58
CA GLY A 47 9.06 9.63 1.74
C GLY A 47 8.09 10.63 2.36
N LEU A 48 8.57 11.71 2.99
CA LEU A 48 7.73 12.86 3.42
C LEU A 48 7.16 13.64 2.23
N LYS A 49 7.83 13.59 1.08
CA LYS A 49 7.39 14.29 -0.15
C LYS A 49 6.45 13.44 -1.00
N VAL A 50 6.24 12.18 -0.64
CA VAL A 50 5.19 11.34 -1.24
C VAL A 50 3.86 11.76 -0.60
N VAL A 51 3.03 12.49 -1.36
CA VAL A 51 1.77 13.05 -0.86
C VAL A 51 0.65 12.00 -0.96
N TRP A 52 -0.12 11.84 0.11
CA TRP A 52 -1.19 10.84 0.22
C TRP A 52 -2.58 11.48 0.17
N GLU A 53 -3.51 10.83 -0.50
CA GLU A 53 -4.95 11.08 -0.38
C GLU A 53 -5.57 9.93 0.42
N HIS A 54 -5.83 10.18 1.70
CA HIS A 54 -6.32 9.18 2.65
C HIS A 54 -7.84 9.00 2.59
N ALA A 55 -8.32 7.76 2.71
CA ALA A 55 -9.71 7.34 2.79
C ALA A 55 -10.59 7.89 1.65
N VAL A 56 -10.16 7.65 0.41
CA VAL A 56 -10.84 8.12 -0.81
C VAL A 56 -11.95 7.13 -1.19
N ASN A 57 -13.00 7.13 -0.38
CA ASN A 57 -14.06 6.12 -0.40
C ASN A 57 -15.39 6.56 -1.05
N SER A 58 -15.43 7.73 -1.69
CA SER A 58 -16.64 8.22 -2.37
C SER A 58 -16.31 8.77 -3.74
N ARG A 59 -17.31 8.82 -4.64
CA ARG A 59 -17.11 9.38 -5.99
C ARG A 59 -16.59 10.80 -5.96
N GLN A 60 -17.14 11.61 -5.07
CA GLN A 60 -16.73 13.00 -4.91
C GLN A 60 -15.25 13.09 -4.50
N ARG A 61 -14.84 12.31 -3.48
CA ARG A 61 -13.45 12.32 -3.02
C ARG A 61 -12.50 11.77 -4.09
N LEU A 62 -12.89 10.72 -4.82
CA LEU A 62 -12.09 10.19 -5.92
C LEU A 62 -11.90 11.24 -7.01
N ALA A 63 -12.97 11.89 -7.45
CA ALA A 63 -12.89 12.95 -8.45
C ALA A 63 -12.01 14.13 -8.00
N MET A 64 -11.97 14.43 -6.70
CA MET A 64 -11.03 15.44 -6.15
C MET A 64 -9.59 14.94 -6.16
N ALA A 65 -9.35 13.72 -5.65
CA ALA A 65 -8.00 13.12 -5.57
C ALA A 65 -7.34 12.96 -6.95
N LEU A 66 -8.12 12.57 -7.97
CA LEU A 66 -7.64 12.45 -9.35
C LEU A 66 -7.16 13.78 -9.93
N ARG A 67 -7.77 14.91 -9.56
CA ARG A 67 -7.37 16.25 -10.01
C ARG A 67 -6.36 16.93 -9.09
N GLY A 68 -6.21 16.41 -7.87
CA GLY A 68 -5.35 16.96 -6.83
C GLY A 68 -3.87 16.60 -7.00
N PRO A 69 -3.00 17.20 -6.17
CA PRO A 69 -1.56 16.95 -6.20
C PRO A 69 -1.16 15.62 -5.56
N GLY A 70 -2.04 14.96 -4.81
CA GLY A 70 -1.73 13.71 -4.10
C GLY A 70 -1.21 12.62 -5.01
N MET A 71 -0.09 11.99 -4.64
CA MET A 71 0.64 11.03 -5.47
C MET A 71 0.12 9.61 -5.28
N VAL A 72 -0.29 9.25 -4.06
CA VAL A 72 -0.85 7.94 -3.74
C VAL A 72 -2.28 8.12 -3.24
N ILE A 73 -3.22 7.42 -3.86
CA ILE A 73 -4.63 7.42 -3.50
C ILE A 73 -4.92 6.14 -2.73
N GLU A 74 -5.29 6.29 -1.47
CA GLU A 74 -5.64 5.20 -0.57
C GLU A 74 -7.17 5.07 -0.49
N GLY A 75 -7.65 3.83 -0.55
CA GLY A 75 -9.06 3.52 -0.43
C GLY A 75 -9.29 2.24 0.36
N ASP A 76 -10.24 2.32 1.27
CA ASP A 76 -10.64 1.22 2.14
C ASP A 76 -11.60 0.28 1.40
N VAL A 77 -11.30 -1.02 1.38
CA VAL A 77 -12.08 -2.02 0.65
C VAL A 77 -12.83 -2.91 1.63
N SER A 78 -14.16 -2.85 1.56
CA SER A 78 -15.08 -3.65 2.39
C SER A 78 -16.06 -4.44 1.51
N MET A 79 -16.65 -5.52 2.01
CA MET A 79 -17.79 -6.16 1.35
C MET A 79 -19.04 -5.31 1.51
N GLY A 80 -19.78 -5.08 0.41
CA GLY A 80 -21.09 -4.43 0.48
C GLY A 80 -22.11 -5.30 1.22
N ALA A 81 -22.84 -4.72 2.17
CA ALA A 81 -23.80 -5.46 3.01
C ALA A 81 -25.12 -5.83 2.31
N SER A 82 -25.40 -5.31 1.12
CA SER A 82 -26.71 -5.39 0.47
C SER A 82 -26.64 -5.98 -0.93
N GLY A 83 -27.17 -7.20 -1.09
CA GLY A 83 -27.37 -7.84 -2.40
C GLY A 83 -27.36 -9.37 -2.32
N ARG A 84 -28.01 -10.04 -3.28
CA ARG A 84 -27.88 -11.51 -3.46
C ARG A 84 -26.46 -11.93 -3.85
N TYR A 85 -25.69 -10.98 -4.40
CA TYR A 85 -24.30 -11.13 -4.80
C TYR A 85 -23.54 -9.89 -4.32
N PRO A 86 -23.09 -9.85 -3.06
CA PRO A 86 -22.39 -8.70 -2.52
C PRO A 86 -21.07 -8.50 -3.28
N VAL A 87 -20.72 -7.23 -3.52
CA VAL A 87 -19.51 -6.83 -4.25
C VAL A 87 -18.61 -5.98 -3.35
N PRO A 88 -17.28 -5.97 -3.59
CA PRO A 88 -16.38 -5.04 -2.93
C PRO A 88 -16.76 -3.58 -3.20
N VAL A 89 -16.82 -2.79 -2.14
CA VAL A 89 -17.11 -1.35 -2.15
C VAL A 89 -16.03 -0.57 -1.42
N MET A 90 -15.90 0.72 -1.77
CA MET A 90 -14.98 1.63 -1.10
C MET A 90 -15.63 2.15 0.18
N ALA A 91 -15.19 1.70 1.36
CA ALA A 91 -15.84 2.03 2.62
C ALA A 91 -15.02 1.69 3.87
N HIS A 92 -15.04 2.63 4.83
CA HIS A 92 -14.66 2.40 6.22
C HIS A 92 -15.35 3.44 7.14
N PRO A 93 -16.01 3.03 8.25
CA PRO A 93 -16.26 1.63 8.64
C PRO A 93 -17.11 0.89 7.59
N PRO A 94 -17.11 -0.46 7.58
CA PRO A 94 -17.96 -1.24 6.69
C PRO A 94 -19.42 -0.80 6.79
N ILE A 95 -20.09 -0.65 5.66
CA ILE A 95 -21.43 -0.07 5.63
C ILE A 95 -22.45 -1.18 5.87
N ALA A 96 -23.22 -1.08 6.95
CA ALA A 96 -24.32 -2.02 7.23
C ALA A 96 -25.52 -1.88 6.26
N ALA A 97 -25.64 -0.75 5.55
CA ALA A 97 -26.75 -0.46 4.63
C ALA A 97 -26.30 0.38 3.42
N ALA A 98 -25.71 -0.26 2.40
CA ALA A 98 -25.33 0.42 1.15
C ALA A 98 -26.26 -0.02 0.03
N PHE A 99 -27.50 0.48 0.02
CA PHE A 99 -28.40 0.69 -1.15
C PHE A 99 -29.80 1.05 -0.61
N GLY A 100 -29.90 2.23 0.02
CA GLY A 100 -31.16 2.86 0.44
C GLY A 100 -30.88 4.34 0.60
N GLY A 101 -31.56 5.19 -0.18
CA GLY A 101 -31.15 6.57 -0.45
C GLY A 101 -30.81 7.42 0.78
N GLY A 102 -29.63 8.04 0.76
CA GLY A 102 -29.23 9.05 1.73
C GLY A 102 -27.73 9.06 2.03
N GLY A 103 -26.92 9.68 1.16
CA GLY A 103 -25.70 10.42 1.53
C GLY A 103 -24.63 9.82 2.46
N GLY A 104 -24.55 8.50 2.64
CA GLY A 104 -23.49 7.84 3.42
C GLY A 104 -22.50 7.09 2.52
N ASN A 105 -21.24 6.97 2.98
CA ASN A 105 -20.19 6.13 2.38
C ASN A 105 -20.79 4.85 1.76
N GLY A 106 -20.39 4.48 0.53
CA GLY A 106 -20.94 3.32 -0.19
C GLY A 106 -21.50 3.58 -1.58
N ASP A 107 -21.33 4.78 -2.13
CA ASP A 107 -21.79 5.14 -3.48
C ASP A 107 -20.84 4.65 -4.59
N LEU A 108 -19.75 3.97 -4.22
CA LEU A 108 -18.66 3.63 -5.11
C LEU A 108 -18.17 2.19 -4.91
N THR A 109 -18.32 1.37 -5.95
CA THR A 109 -17.75 0.02 -5.96
C THR A 109 -16.24 0.07 -6.21
N LEU A 110 -15.51 -0.98 -5.79
CA LEU A 110 -14.09 -1.11 -6.12
C LEU A 110 -13.85 -1.13 -7.64
N ASP A 111 -14.77 -1.74 -8.40
CA ASP A 111 -14.66 -1.82 -9.86
C ASP A 111 -14.69 -0.45 -10.50
N GLU A 112 -15.65 0.39 -10.11
CA GLU A 112 -15.75 1.77 -10.56
C GLU A 112 -14.56 2.62 -10.10
N TRP A 113 -14.12 2.45 -8.85
CA TRP A 113 -12.96 3.16 -8.31
C TRP A 113 -11.69 2.88 -9.12
N LEU A 114 -11.40 1.61 -9.42
CA LEU A 114 -10.27 1.20 -10.26
C LEU A 114 -10.44 1.59 -11.73
N HIS A 115 -11.67 1.60 -12.24
CA HIS A 115 -11.97 2.04 -13.59
C HIS A 115 -11.59 3.52 -13.81
N GLU A 116 -12.03 4.40 -12.91
CA GLU A 116 -11.72 5.83 -12.96
C GLU A 116 -10.20 6.09 -12.85
N LEU A 117 -9.50 5.36 -11.98
CA LEU A 117 -8.03 5.44 -11.87
C LEU A 117 -7.31 4.98 -13.14
N ALA A 118 -7.79 3.90 -13.76
CA ALA A 118 -7.23 3.42 -15.02
C ALA A 118 -7.47 4.42 -16.18
N LEU A 119 -8.59 5.15 -16.17
CA LEU A 119 -8.89 6.20 -17.15
C LEU A 119 -8.10 7.49 -16.92
N CYS A 120 -7.73 7.80 -15.68
CA CYS A 120 -7.01 9.02 -15.33
C CYS A 120 -5.70 9.20 -16.12
N GLY A 121 -5.06 8.10 -16.53
CA GLY A 121 -3.87 8.14 -17.39
C GLY A 121 -2.63 8.76 -16.72
N MET A 122 -2.70 9.08 -15.43
CA MET A 122 -1.57 9.59 -14.64
C MET A 122 -0.94 8.48 -13.82
N ALA A 123 0.36 8.62 -13.51
CA ALA A 123 1.12 7.71 -12.66
C ALA A 123 0.80 7.90 -11.16
N LYS A 124 -0.49 7.93 -10.79
CA LYS A 124 -0.92 7.92 -9.39
C LYS A 124 -0.71 6.52 -8.81
N GLY A 125 -0.13 6.44 -7.61
CA GLY A 125 -0.10 5.23 -6.82
C GLY A 125 -1.49 4.88 -6.28
N VAL A 126 -1.75 3.60 -6.13
CA VAL A 126 -2.99 3.04 -5.58
C VAL A 126 -2.65 2.25 -4.34
N LYS A 127 -3.26 2.57 -3.20
CA LYS A 127 -3.22 1.74 -2.00
C LYS A 127 -4.61 1.21 -1.70
N LEU A 128 -4.78 -0.12 -1.71
CA LEU A 128 -6.03 -0.76 -1.34
C LEU A 128 -5.90 -1.31 0.08
N ASP A 129 -6.73 -0.83 1.00
CA ASP A 129 -6.75 -1.29 2.39
C ASP A 129 -7.91 -2.27 2.64
N PHE A 130 -7.59 -3.56 2.69
CA PHE A 130 -8.56 -4.65 2.83
C PHE A 130 -9.01 -4.78 4.28
N LYS A 131 -10.31 -4.57 4.53
CA LYS A 131 -10.85 -4.49 5.90
C LYS A 131 -11.30 -5.82 6.51
N SER A 132 -11.42 -6.87 5.71
CA SER A 132 -11.86 -8.18 6.19
C SER A 132 -11.41 -9.30 5.26
N THR A 133 -11.27 -10.52 5.77
CA THR A 133 -10.89 -11.70 4.97
C THR A 133 -11.84 -11.96 3.80
N GLU A 134 -13.15 -11.76 4.02
CA GLU A 134 -14.20 -12.00 3.01
C GLU A 134 -14.07 -11.11 1.76
N VAL A 135 -13.47 -9.92 1.86
CA VAL A 135 -13.30 -9.00 0.72
C VAL A 135 -12.08 -9.34 -0.14
N VAL A 136 -11.12 -10.09 0.40
CA VAL A 136 -9.81 -10.30 -0.23
C VAL A 136 -9.94 -10.94 -1.60
N GLU A 137 -10.54 -12.13 -1.70
CA GLU A 137 -10.62 -12.84 -2.97
C GLU A 137 -11.47 -12.07 -4.02
N PRO A 138 -12.68 -11.57 -3.70
CA PRO A 138 -13.46 -10.78 -4.65
C PRO A 138 -12.73 -9.52 -5.13
N ALA A 139 -12.06 -8.78 -4.23
CA ALA A 139 -11.33 -7.57 -4.59
C ALA A 139 -10.09 -7.88 -5.44
N CYS A 140 -9.34 -8.94 -5.13
CA CYS A 140 -8.24 -9.40 -5.98
C CYS A 140 -8.72 -9.78 -7.39
N ARG A 141 -9.90 -10.41 -7.52
CA ARG A 141 -10.46 -10.75 -8.84
C ARG A 141 -10.77 -9.50 -9.66
N ILE A 142 -11.29 -8.45 -9.03
CA ILE A 142 -11.54 -7.16 -9.69
C ILE A 142 -10.21 -6.50 -10.06
N LEU A 143 -9.26 -6.38 -9.13
CA LEU A 143 -7.96 -5.75 -9.34
C LEU A 143 -7.18 -6.39 -10.50
N ALA A 144 -7.24 -7.71 -10.66
CA ALA A 144 -6.58 -8.41 -11.76
C ALA A 144 -7.01 -7.92 -13.16
N ARG A 145 -8.19 -7.30 -13.31
CA ARG A 145 -8.67 -6.72 -14.58
C ARG A 145 -8.09 -5.34 -14.89
N TYR A 146 -7.50 -4.69 -13.88
CA TYR A 146 -7.00 -3.31 -13.95
C TYR A 146 -5.51 -3.20 -13.71
N ILE A 147 -4.86 -4.19 -13.09
CA ILE A 147 -3.47 -4.09 -12.62
C ILE A 147 -2.50 -3.63 -13.72
N ASP A 148 -2.66 -4.11 -14.96
CA ASP A 148 -1.80 -3.73 -16.09
C ASP A 148 -2.19 -2.40 -16.76
N LYS A 149 -3.32 -1.80 -16.36
CA LYS A 149 -3.78 -0.49 -16.82
C LYS A 149 -3.39 0.63 -15.86
N LEU A 150 -2.98 0.30 -14.64
CA LEU A 150 -2.49 1.26 -13.65
C LEU A 150 -1.03 1.59 -13.96
N GLN A 151 -0.73 2.89 -14.10
CA GLN A 151 0.62 3.36 -14.44
C GLN A 151 1.52 3.53 -13.21
N GLY A 152 0.93 3.82 -12.06
CA GLY A 152 1.66 4.00 -10.80
C GLY A 152 1.80 2.71 -9.98
N PRO A 153 2.45 2.79 -8.81
CA PRO A 153 2.62 1.66 -7.92
C PRO A 153 1.29 1.21 -7.33
N VAL A 154 1.16 -0.09 -7.10
CA VAL A 154 0.04 -0.68 -6.37
C VAL A 154 0.54 -1.18 -5.03
N VAL A 155 -0.08 -0.73 -3.95
CA VAL A 155 0.16 -1.13 -2.57
C VAL A 155 -1.05 -1.92 -2.09
N LEU A 156 -0.84 -3.16 -1.64
CA LEU A 156 -1.89 -4.01 -1.08
C LEU A 156 -1.74 -4.01 0.43
N ASN A 157 -2.69 -3.43 1.16
CA ASN A 157 -2.63 -3.23 2.60
C ASN A 157 -3.65 -4.11 3.33
N ALA A 158 -3.23 -4.74 4.42
CA ALA A 158 -4.13 -5.39 5.36
C ALA A 158 -3.52 -5.46 6.75
N ASP A 159 -4.36 -5.36 7.78
CA ASP A 159 -4.00 -5.69 9.15
C ASP A 159 -4.12 -7.20 9.35
N VAL A 160 -2.98 -7.90 9.32
CA VAL A 160 -2.92 -9.38 9.30
C VAL A 160 -2.48 -9.99 10.63
N LEU A 161 -2.05 -9.16 11.58
CA LEU A 161 -1.68 -9.56 12.94
C LEU A 161 -2.42 -8.71 13.97
N PRO A 162 -2.65 -9.22 15.19
CA PRO A 162 -3.27 -8.44 16.25
C PRO A 162 -2.33 -7.34 16.76
N GLY A 163 -2.83 -6.12 16.92
CA GLY A 163 -2.10 -5.03 17.58
C GLY A 163 -2.25 -5.01 19.10
N PRO A 164 -1.58 -4.07 19.78
CA PRO A 164 -1.53 -4.01 21.24
C PRO A 164 -2.91 -3.80 21.85
N ASP A 165 -3.33 -4.79 22.66
CA ASP A 165 -4.64 -4.88 23.31
C ASP A 165 -5.84 -4.76 22.33
N CYS A 166 -5.67 -5.21 21.09
CA CYS A 166 -6.72 -5.18 20.06
C CYS A 166 -7.41 -6.55 19.89
N ALA A 167 -8.17 -6.97 20.91
CA ALA A 167 -8.88 -8.25 20.89
C ALA A 167 -10.21 -8.24 20.11
N ALA A 168 -10.80 -7.06 19.86
CA ALA A 168 -12.16 -6.96 19.31
C ALA A 168 -12.20 -6.94 17.77
N VAL A 169 -11.10 -6.60 17.11
CA VAL A 169 -11.03 -6.52 15.64
C VAL A 169 -10.26 -7.73 15.13
N PRO A 170 -10.92 -8.69 14.45
CA PRO A 170 -10.23 -9.84 13.89
C PRO A 170 -9.29 -9.37 12.76
N PRO A 171 -8.02 -9.81 12.75
CA PRO A 171 -7.13 -9.56 11.62
C PRO A 171 -7.65 -10.22 10.34
N VAL A 172 -7.24 -9.68 9.19
CA VAL A 172 -7.38 -10.35 7.89
C VAL A 172 -6.53 -11.61 7.91
N ASP A 173 -7.07 -12.71 7.40
CA ASP A 173 -6.35 -13.99 7.31
C ASP A 173 -5.08 -13.84 6.45
N ALA A 174 -3.92 -13.97 7.10
CA ALA A 174 -2.63 -13.75 6.47
C ALA A 174 -2.39 -14.74 5.31
N TRP A 175 -2.85 -15.99 5.44
CA TRP A 175 -2.67 -17.01 4.41
C TRP A 175 -3.40 -16.66 3.12
N THR A 176 -4.67 -16.30 3.23
CA THR A 176 -5.52 -15.87 2.11
C THR A 176 -4.93 -14.62 1.45
N PHE A 177 -4.62 -13.60 2.24
CA PHE A 177 -4.11 -12.32 1.74
C PHE A 177 -2.75 -12.46 1.06
N LEU A 178 -1.75 -13.01 1.76
CA LEU A 178 -0.38 -13.11 1.25
C LEU A 178 -0.26 -14.07 0.07
N THR A 179 -1.02 -15.18 0.06
CA THR A 179 -1.01 -16.11 -1.08
C THR A 179 -1.54 -15.46 -2.34
N LEU A 180 -2.64 -14.70 -2.27
CA LEU A 180 -3.17 -13.99 -3.44
C LEU A 180 -2.25 -12.84 -3.88
N CYS A 181 -1.70 -12.09 -2.92
CA CYS A 181 -0.73 -11.03 -3.18
C CYS A 181 0.49 -11.53 -3.99
N ARG A 182 1.17 -12.56 -3.49
CA ARG A 182 2.41 -13.06 -4.11
C ARG A 182 2.20 -13.76 -5.45
N THR A 183 1.06 -14.45 -5.62
CA THR A 183 0.80 -15.24 -6.83
C THR A 183 0.19 -14.42 -7.95
N ARG A 184 -0.64 -13.42 -7.62
CA ARG A 184 -1.41 -12.66 -8.62
C ARG A 184 -0.83 -11.28 -8.89
N PHE A 185 -0.10 -10.71 -7.93
CA PHE A 185 0.39 -9.33 -8.01
C PHE A 185 1.88 -9.21 -7.67
N PRO A 186 2.79 -9.98 -8.31
CA PRO A 186 4.22 -10.00 -7.94
C PRO A 186 4.95 -8.66 -8.11
N ARG A 187 4.33 -7.66 -8.75
CA ARG A 187 4.86 -6.30 -8.93
C ARG A 187 4.35 -5.29 -7.90
N SER A 188 3.39 -5.65 -7.04
CA SER A 188 2.85 -4.74 -6.02
C SER A 188 3.78 -4.66 -4.80
N ILE A 189 3.59 -3.63 -4.00
CA ILE A 189 4.17 -3.47 -2.66
C ILE A 189 3.18 -4.07 -1.66
N ILE A 190 3.66 -4.87 -0.72
CA ILE A 190 2.81 -5.50 0.30
C ILE A 190 2.91 -4.70 1.59
N SER A 191 1.78 -4.18 2.07
CA SER A 191 1.69 -3.39 3.30
C SER A 191 1.03 -4.23 4.41
N LEU A 192 1.79 -4.61 5.44
CA LEU A 192 1.34 -5.55 6.47
C LEU A 192 1.25 -4.85 7.82
N GLY A 193 0.02 -4.64 8.28
CA GLY A 193 -0.27 -3.93 9.52
C GLY A 193 -0.64 -4.84 10.67
N TRP A 194 -0.85 -4.19 11.81
CA TRP A 194 -1.47 -4.76 12.99
C TRP A 194 -2.81 -4.09 13.22
N THR A 195 -3.80 -4.84 13.68
CA THR A 195 -5.12 -4.27 13.99
C THR A 195 -5.00 -3.16 15.03
N THR A 196 -5.75 -2.06 14.82
CA THR A 196 -5.75 -0.91 15.74
C THR A 196 -7.17 -0.50 16.12
N GLN A 197 -7.41 -0.31 17.41
CA GLN A 197 -8.68 0.20 17.96
C GLN A 197 -8.47 1.44 18.84
N GLU A 198 -9.53 2.22 19.09
CA GLU A 198 -9.45 3.40 19.97
C GLU A 198 -8.96 3.05 21.39
N GLY A 199 -9.30 1.85 21.88
CA GLY A 199 -8.85 1.34 23.17
C GLY A 199 -7.46 0.68 23.18
N SER A 200 -6.68 0.75 22.09
CA SER A 200 -5.34 0.13 22.06
C SER A 200 -4.45 0.78 23.11
N CYS A 201 -3.64 -0.02 23.81
CA CYS A 201 -2.79 0.50 24.89
C CYS A 201 -1.61 1.29 24.34
N LEU A 202 -1.81 2.61 24.26
CA LEU A 202 -0.79 3.57 23.80
C LEU A 202 0.48 3.57 24.66
N LYS A 203 0.40 3.10 25.90
CA LYS A 203 1.58 3.02 26.79
C LYS A 203 2.57 1.94 26.35
N MET A 204 2.08 0.86 25.75
CA MET A 204 2.89 -0.30 25.39
C MET A 204 3.58 -0.11 24.02
N GLY A 205 2.88 0.53 23.06
CA GLY A 205 3.34 0.53 21.66
C GLY A 205 3.28 -0.86 21.04
N TYR A 206 3.90 -1.02 19.87
CA TYR A 206 4.23 -2.32 19.30
C TYR A 206 5.32 -2.99 20.14
N THR A 207 5.05 -4.18 20.68
CA THR A 207 6.05 -4.92 21.47
C THR A 207 7.07 -5.62 20.57
N ARG A 208 8.16 -6.06 21.19
CA ARG A 208 9.18 -6.87 20.51
C ARG A 208 8.60 -8.13 19.89
N GLU A 209 7.72 -8.82 20.63
CA GLU A 209 7.08 -10.06 20.18
C GLU A 209 6.19 -9.82 18.95
N MET A 210 5.48 -8.69 18.92
CA MET A 210 4.65 -8.30 17.75
C MET A 210 5.51 -8.05 16.51
N VAL A 211 6.65 -7.37 16.68
CA VAL A 211 7.60 -7.10 15.60
C VAL A 211 8.31 -8.37 15.12
N GLU A 212 8.71 -9.24 16.04
CA GLU A 212 9.33 -10.54 15.69
C GLU A 212 8.34 -11.44 14.95
N SER A 213 7.07 -11.45 15.36
CA SER A 213 6.00 -12.18 14.67
C SER A 213 5.77 -11.66 13.25
N MET A 214 5.74 -10.35 13.05
CA MET A 214 5.62 -9.74 11.72
C MET A 214 6.82 -10.10 10.82
N GLY A 215 8.04 -10.02 11.36
CA GLY A 215 9.23 -10.43 10.61
C GLY A 215 9.26 -11.93 10.28
N ALA A 216 8.76 -12.78 11.18
CA ALA A 216 8.61 -14.22 10.92
C ALA A 216 7.61 -14.49 9.80
N LEU A 217 6.47 -13.82 9.80
CA LEU A 217 5.45 -13.92 8.76
C LEU A 217 6.01 -13.56 7.38
N VAL A 218 6.74 -12.44 7.27
CA VAL A 218 7.36 -12.05 5.98
C VAL A 218 8.35 -13.10 5.47
N ARG A 219 9.16 -13.68 6.37
CA ARG A 219 10.12 -14.74 6.03
C ARG A 219 9.44 -16.03 5.60
N GLU A 220 8.38 -16.44 6.31
CA GLU A 220 7.63 -17.66 6.03
C GLU A 220 7.03 -17.67 4.62
N TYR A 221 6.48 -16.54 4.17
CA TYR A 221 5.86 -16.44 2.84
C TYR A 221 6.85 -16.17 1.71
N ASN A 222 8.14 -15.95 2.05
CA ASN A 222 9.23 -15.63 1.12
C ASN A 222 8.86 -14.53 0.11
N LEU A 223 8.43 -13.38 0.63
CA LEU A 223 7.95 -12.28 -0.20
C LEU A 223 9.11 -11.68 -1.02
N GLY A 224 9.07 -11.83 -2.34
CA GLY A 224 10.01 -11.16 -3.26
C GLY A 224 9.69 -9.67 -3.51
N GLN A 225 8.50 -9.26 -3.10
CA GLN A 225 7.98 -7.90 -3.23
C GLN A 225 8.57 -6.98 -2.14
N PRO A 226 8.69 -5.66 -2.39
CA PRO A 226 8.94 -4.71 -1.32
C PRO A 226 7.83 -4.77 -0.27
N VAL A 227 8.19 -4.56 0.99
CA VAL A 227 7.24 -4.59 2.12
C VAL A 227 7.14 -3.19 2.73
N SER A 228 5.95 -2.80 3.17
CA SER A 228 5.76 -1.64 4.03
C SER A 228 5.04 -2.07 5.30
N PHE A 229 5.37 -1.47 6.44
CA PHE A 229 4.66 -1.69 7.69
C PHE A 229 3.91 -0.40 8.04
N PRO A 230 2.57 -0.37 7.89
CA PRO A 230 1.78 0.74 8.36
C PRO A 230 1.79 0.75 9.89
N VAL A 231 2.18 1.88 10.47
CA VAL A 231 2.29 2.05 11.92
C VAL A 231 1.49 3.26 12.36
N TRP A 232 0.68 3.06 13.40
CA TRP A 232 -0.10 4.14 13.98
C TRP A 232 0.83 5.04 14.81
N LEU A 233 0.85 6.33 14.48
CA LEU A 233 1.78 7.31 15.05
C LEU A 233 1.88 7.25 16.59
N PRO A 234 0.77 7.21 17.37
CA PRO A 234 0.82 7.12 18.82
C PRO A 234 1.56 5.88 19.37
N LEU A 235 1.51 4.75 18.65
CA LEU A 235 2.21 3.52 19.02
C LEU A 235 3.67 3.55 18.56
N ALA A 236 3.92 4.08 17.36
CA ALA A 236 5.24 4.09 16.74
C ALA A 236 6.30 4.81 17.59
N ARG A 237 5.92 5.89 18.28
CA ARG A 237 6.82 6.64 19.16
C ARG A 237 7.43 5.78 20.27
N ARG A 238 6.64 4.86 20.83
CA ARG A 238 7.05 3.97 21.93
C ARG A 238 7.87 2.78 21.44
N SER A 239 7.84 2.53 20.14
CA SER A 239 8.41 1.33 19.51
C SER A 239 9.53 1.62 18.53
N LEU A 240 10.15 2.82 18.56
CA LEU A 240 11.20 3.20 17.61
C LEU A 240 12.30 2.14 17.48
N GLY A 241 12.82 1.64 18.61
CA GLY A 241 13.87 0.63 18.61
C GLY A 241 13.42 -0.73 18.05
N ASP A 242 12.18 -1.13 18.31
CA ASP A 242 11.60 -2.35 17.74
C ASP A 242 11.34 -2.20 16.24
N LEU A 243 10.82 -1.05 15.80
CA LEU A 243 10.61 -0.76 14.37
C LEU A 243 11.93 -0.68 13.60
N GLN A 244 13.01 -0.15 14.19
CA GLN A 244 14.35 -0.20 13.62
C GLN A 244 14.84 -1.65 13.45
N ARG A 245 14.62 -2.50 14.45
CA ARG A 245 14.92 -3.94 14.36
C ARG A 245 14.11 -4.61 13.26
N LEU A 246 12.83 -4.26 13.10
CA LEU A 246 11.97 -4.78 12.05
C LEU A 246 12.53 -4.48 10.65
N LEU A 247 12.91 -3.22 10.39
CA LEU A 247 13.49 -2.86 9.08
C LEU A 247 14.85 -3.50 8.86
N ALA A 248 15.64 -3.68 9.92
CA ALA A 248 16.94 -4.33 9.82
C ALA A 248 16.83 -5.84 9.48
N GLN A 249 15.82 -6.53 10.03
CA GLN A 249 15.63 -7.97 9.80
C GLN A 249 14.82 -8.30 8.52
N VAL A 250 14.08 -7.32 7.97
CA VAL A 250 13.31 -7.49 6.73
C VAL A 250 13.91 -6.59 5.64
N PRO A 251 14.78 -7.13 4.76
CA PRO A 251 15.34 -6.35 3.66
C PRO A 251 14.24 -5.77 2.76
N ARG A 252 14.51 -4.61 2.14
CA ARG A 252 13.58 -3.94 1.22
C ARG A 252 12.23 -3.62 1.86
N SER A 253 12.23 -3.34 3.16
CA SER A 253 11.06 -2.90 3.90
C SER A 253 11.10 -1.39 4.20
N SER A 254 9.94 -0.84 4.50
CA SER A 254 9.72 0.57 4.85
C SER A 254 8.64 0.70 5.91
N LEU A 255 8.47 1.89 6.47
CA LEU A 255 7.33 2.24 7.33
C LEU A 255 6.37 3.17 6.59
N THR A 256 5.08 3.01 6.82
CA THR A 256 4.07 4.02 6.49
C THR A 256 3.42 4.50 7.79
N VAL A 257 3.84 5.67 8.27
CA VAL A 257 3.27 6.25 9.49
C VAL A 257 1.91 6.86 9.16
N PHE A 258 0.88 6.46 9.88
CA PHE A 258 -0.46 7.02 9.74
C PHE A 258 -0.99 7.61 11.04
N ALA A 259 -1.86 8.61 10.92
CA ALA A 259 -2.55 9.26 12.04
C ALA A 259 -4.03 9.43 11.70
N ARG A 260 -4.91 9.33 12.69
CA ARG A 260 -6.35 9.52 12.49
C ARG A 260 -6.71 11.00 12.57
N ARG A 261 -7.78 11.40 11.87
CA ARG A 261 -8.33 12.76 12.02
C ARG A 261 -8.81 12.99 13.46
N GLY A 262 -8.58 14.19 13.97
CA GLY A 262 -8.98 14.59 15.33
C GLY A 262 -7.99 14.24 16.43
N GLU A 263 -6.86 13.59 16.12
CA GLU A 263 -5.77 13.41 17.09
C GLU A 263 -5.13 14.77 17.45
N PRO A 264 -4.83 15.06 18.73
CA PRO A 264 -4.21 16.33 19.13
C PRO A 264 -2.81 16.54 18.51
N TRP A 265 -2.67 17.50 17.58
CA TRP A 265 -1.41 17.73 16.88
C TRP A 265 -0.24 18.13 17.80
N ALA A 266 -0.54 18.77 18.93
CA ALA A 266 0.47 19.16 19.92
C ALA A 266 1.29 17.96 20.42
N ALA A 267 0.69 16.76 20.49
CA ALA A 267 1.39 15.54 20.82
C ALA A 267 2.01 14.85 19.58
N ALA A 268 1.36 14.98 18.41
CA ALA A 268 1.78 14.32 17.18
C ALA A 268 3.08 14.88 16.56
N LEU A 269 3.26 16.22 16.57
CA LEU A 269 4.41 16.85 15.88
C LEU A 269 5.77 16.44 16.48
N PRO A 270 5.98 16.45 17.81
CA PRO A 270 7.23 15.94 18.39
C PRO A 270 7.49 14.46 18.06
N ASP A 271 6.43 13.65 18.01
CA ASP A 271 6.53 12.22 17.71
C ASP A 271 6.92 11.98 16.25
N LEU A 272 6.35 12.74 15.32
CA LEU A 272 6.71 12.73 13.90
C LEU A 272 8.17 13.17 13.68
N ALA A 273 8.64 14.21 14.38
CA ALA A 273 10.03 14.66 14.31
C ALA A 273 11.01 13.60 14.83
N ALA A 274 10.65 12.94 15.94
CA ALA A 274 11.45 11.84 16.50
C ALA A 274 11.51 10.64 15.55
N LEU A 275 10.38 10.26 14.93
CA LEU A 275 10.33 9.23 13.89
C LEU A 275 11.23 9.61 12.72
N ARG A 276 11.07 10.81 12.15
CA ARG A 276 11.87 11.26 11.00
C ARG A 276 13.37 11.24 11.28
N SER A 277 13.78 11.63 12.49
CA SER A 277 15.19 11.62 12.89
C SER A 277 15.76 10.21 13.11
N SER A 278 14.90 9.20 13.29
CA SER A 278 15.30 7.82 13.63
C SER A 278 15.49 6.91 12.42
N PHE A 279 15.08 7.33 11.23
CA PHE A 279 15.07 6.51 10.01
C PHE A 279 15.59 7.30 8.81
N SER A 280 16.09 6.59 7.79
CA SER A 280 16.41 7.21 6.50
C SER A 280 15.13 7.81 5.88
N PRO A 281 15.18 9.04 5.31
CA PRO A 281 14.02 9.66 4.66
C PRO A 281 13.38 8.80 3.57
N SER A 282 14.15 7.94 2.91
CA SER A 282 13.66 7.02 1.87
C SER A 282 12.87 5.82 2.40
N LEU A 283 12.89 5.57 3.71
CA LEU A 283 12.29 4.38 4.32
C LEU A 283 10.99 4.68 5.10
N VAL A 284 10.57 5.95 5.19
CA VAL A 284 9.38 6.34 5.96
C VAL A 284 8.46 7.21 5.12
N TYR A 285 7.23 6.73 4.94
CA TYR A 285 6.14 7.45 4.30
C TYR A 285 5.14 7.96 5.35
N TYR A 286 4.40 9.02 5.01
CA TYR A 286 3.55 9.73 5.95
C TYR A 286 2.12 9.88 5.40
N ASP A 287 1.26 8.93 5.74
CA ASP A 287 -0.18 8.96 5.42
C ASP A 287 -0.93 9.72 6.53
N LEU A 288 -0.81 11.06 6.50
CA LEU A 288 -1.30 11.95 7.55
C LEU A 288 -2.47 12.81 7.05
N PRO A 289 -3.39 13.21 7.95
CA PRO A 289 -4.33 14.28 7.67
C PRO A 289 -3.61 15.53 7.13
N HIS A 290 -4.23 16.21 6.15
CA HIS A 290 -3.60 17.31 5.42
C HIS A 290 -3.12 18.44 6.33
N ASP A 291 -3.92 18.80 7.33
CA ASP A 291 -3.62 19.80 8.35
C ASP A 291 -2.41 19.41 9.22
N LEU A 292 -2.33 18.16 9.67
CA LEU A 292 -1.17 17.64 10.40
C LEU A 292 0.09 17.64 9.53
N LEU A 293 -0.02 17.23 8.26
CA LEU A 293 1.11 17.26 7.33
C LEU A 293 1.61 18.68 7.10
N GLN A 294 0.72 19.66 6.90
CA GLN A 294 1.09 21.07 6.73
C GLN A 294 1.76 21.64 7.99
N ALA A 295 1.35 21.22 9.18
CA ALA A 295 2.00 21.62 10.42
C ALA A 295 3.37 20.94 10.61
N PHE A 296 3.59 19.75 10.04
CA PHE A 296 4.82 18.98 10.18
C PHE A 296 5.91 19.41 9.19
N LEU A 297 5.55 19.75 7.95
CA LEU A 297 6.51 20.11 6.89
C LEU A 297 7.53 21.21 7.29
N PRO A 298 7.17 22.29 8.01
CA PRO A 298 8.10 23.33 8.41
C PRO A 298 9.16 22.91 9.45
N LEU A 299 8.99 21.73 10.07
CA LEU A 299 9.90 21.21 11.10
C LEU A 299 11.01 20.31 10.54
N CYS A 300 11.05 20.10 9.22
CA CYS A 300 11.80 19.05 8.54
C CYS A 300 12.86 19.56 7.57
#